data_AF-A0A8X7W0V8-F1
#
_entry.id   AF-A0A8X7W0V8-F1
#
_cell.length_a   1.000
_cell.length_b   1.000
_cell.length_c   1.000
_cell.angle_alpha   90.00
_cell.angle_beta   90.00
_cell.angle_gamma   90.00
#
_symmetry.space_group_name_H-M   'P 1'
#
loop_
_entity.id
_entity.type
_entity.pdbx_description
1 polymer ?
#
loop_
_entity_poly.entity_id
_entity_poly.type
_entity_poly.pdbx_seq_one_letter_code
_entity_poly.pdbx_strand_id
1 'polypeptide(L)'
;MPFSKAQMGPDEFLADMLKPIATGMTCHDGRLCVTQSLYSRPFFYDAGGKVYDPESSLWGDMPSGMGEGWPARQEGTKLNVVVGGELYGFDPSSSSSVESGKIKVYDQKEDTWNVVIGEVPLYDAKDSESSYLLAGFHGKLHFITRESNCNVSVFRADVTEIPGSKSVLGACSLKEKGNAANKSDTVVWKVIASKYFAAELVSCQVTNI
;
A
#
# COMPACT_ATOMS: atom_id res chain seq x y z
N MET A 1 -20.59 -17.15 -11.19
CA MET A 1 -20.18 -17.89 -9.98
C MET A 1 -18.70 -17.59 -9.76
N PRO A 2 -18.26 -17.25 -8.53
CA PRO A 2 -16.83 -17.30 -8.24
C PRO A 2 -16.39 -18.77 -8.34
N PHE A 3 -15.13 -19.06 -8.67
CA PHE A 3 -14.56 -20.42 -8.75
C PHE A 3 -14.81 -21.21 -10.06
N SER A 4 -14.42 -20.64 -11.21
CA SER A 4 -14.40 -21.41 -12.48
C SER A 4 -13.05 -22.07 -12.80
N LYS A 5 -12.03 -21.95 -11.94
CA LYS A 5 -10.66 -22.48 -12.23
C LYS A 5 -10.15 -23.54 -11.23
N ALA A 6 -10.98 -24.05 -10.33
CA ALA A 6 -10.55 -24.96 -9.25
C ALA A 6 -11.16 -26.37 -9.34
N GLN A 7 -11.36 -26.93 -10.54
CA GLN A 7 -11.77 -28.33 -10.69
C GLN A 7 -10.75 -29.12 -11.51
N MET A 8 -9.80 -29.76 -10.82
CA MET A 8 -9.36 -31.14 -11.05
C MET A 8 -8.17 -31.46 -10.11
N GLY A 9 -8.34 -32.36 -9.13
CA GLY A 9 -7.20 -33.00 -8.44
C GLY A 9 -7.38 -33.24 -6.93
N PRO A 10 -6.69 -34.24 -6.36
CA PRO A 10 -7.10 -34.97 -5.16
C PRO A 10 -6.45 -34.39 -3.90
N ASP A 11 -7.13 -33.57 -3.11
CA ASP A 11 -6.67 -33.26 -1.74
C ASP A 11 -7.63 -32.30 -1.01
N GLU A 12 -8.39 -32.79 -0.03
CA GLU A 12 -9.08 -31.91 0.92
C GLU A 12 -8.07 -31.13 1.78
N PHE A 13 -6.84 -31.65 1.95
CA PHE A 13 -5.76 -31.00 2.70
C PHE A 13 -5.13 -29.83 1.93
N LEU A 14 -4.85 -29.98 0.62
CA LEU A 14 -4.40 -28.87 -0.24
C LEU A 14 -5.52 -27.85 -0.46
N ALA A 15 -6.79 -28.27 -0.49
CA ALA A 15 -7.92 -27.36 -0.58
C ALA A 15 -8.04 -26.44 0.64
N ASP A 16 -7.63 -26.89 1.83
CA ASP A 16 -7.62 -26.06 3.04
C ASP A 16 -6.38 -25.13 3.09
N MET A 17 -5.23 -25.60 2.58
CA MET A 17 -4.00 -24.78 2.44
C MET A 17 -4.07 -23.70 1.36
N LEU A 18 -5.02 -23.79 0.42
CA LEU A 18 -5.16 -22.86 -0.70
C LEU A 18 -6.38 -21.94 -0.59
N LYS A 19 -6.94 -21.77 0.62
CA LYS A 19 -8.02 -20.82 0.84
C LYS A 19 -7.49 -19.38 0.73
N PRO A 20 -8.04 -18.55 -0.18
CA PRO A 20 -7.69 -17.14 -0.23
C PRO A 20 -8.13 -16.44 1.06
N ILE A 21 -7.22 -15.67 1.64
CA ILE A 21 -7.48 -14.80 2.79
C ILE A 21 -7.48 -13.36 2.30
N ALA A 22 -8.41 -12.56 2.81
CA ALA A 22 -8.42 -11.13 2.54
C ALA A 22 -7.22 -10.48 3.25
N THR A 23 -6.29 -9.92 2.49
CA THR A 23 -5.04 -9.35 3.02
C THR A 23 -5.09 -7.84 3.19
N GLY A 24 -6.05 -7.18 2.54
CA GLY A 24 -6.20 -5.74 2.61
C GLY A 24 -7.54 -5.26 2.07
N MET A 25 -7.93 -4.07 2.51
CA MET A 25 -9.06 -3.35 1.93
C MET A 25 -8.75 -1.85 1.84
N THR A 26 -9.22 -1.21 0.78
CA THR A 26 -9.18 0.25 0.64
C THR A 26 -10.32 0.73 -0.24
N CYS A 27 -10.65 2.02 -0.14
CA CYS A 27 -11.56 2.67 -1.06
C CYS A 27 -10.74 3.49 -2.05
N HIS A 28 -10.82 3.16 -3.34
CA HIS A 28 -10.10 3.83 -4.41
C HIS A 28 -11.06 4.11 -5.58
N ASP A 29 -11.05 5.34 -6.09
CA ASP A 29 -11.96 5.79 -7.16
C ASP A 29 -13.45 5.50 -6.87
N GLY A 30 -13.86 5.70 -5.62
CA GLY A 30 -15.24 5.44 -5.17
C GLY A 30 -15.61 3.95 -5.03
N ARG A 31 -14.69 3.03 -5.30
CA ARG A 31 -14.91 1.58 -5.25
C ARG A 31 -14.19 0.95 -4.07
N LEU A 32 -14.77 -0.11 -3.52
CA LEU A 32 -14.15 -0.89 -2.44
C LEU A 32 -13.28 -1.99 -3.05
N CYS A 33 -11.98 -1.87 -2.88
CA CYS A 33 -10.98 -2.84 -3.32
C CYS A 33 -10.64 -3.77 -2.15
N VAL A 34 -10.75 -5.08 -2.36
CA VAL A 34 -10.40 -6.12 -1.39
C VAL A 34 -9.37 -7.05 -2.03
N THR A 35 -8.16 -7.07 -1.49
CA THR A 35 -7.09 -7.95 -1.97
C THR A 35 -7.14 -9.31 -1.31
N GLN A 36 -6.73 -10.32 -2.06
CA GLN A 36 -6.73 -11.71 -1.65
C GLN A 36 -5.33 -12.28 -1.83
N SER A 37 -4.91 -13.12 -0.89
CA SER A 37 -3.69 -13.89 -1.05
C SER A 37 -3.94 -15.31 -0.56
N LEU A 38 -3.29 -16.28 -1.19
CA LEU A 38 -3.29 -17.66 -0.70
C LEU A 38 -2.25 -17.76 0.40
N TYR A 39 -2.69 -18.19 1.57
CA TYR A 39 -1.80 -18.40 2.71
C TYR A 39 -1.32 -19.84 2.75
N SER A 40 -0.04 -20.07 2.47
CA SER A 40 0.61 -21.35 2.68
C SER A 40 1.93 -21.12 3.41
N ARG A 41 1.87 -20.96 4.74
CA ARG A 41 3.04 -20.73 5.60
C ARG A 41 4.24 -21.58 5.15
N PRO A 42 5.42 -20.98 4.89
CA PRO A 42 5.81 -19.58 5.11
C PRO A 42 5.57 -18.63 3.92
N PHE A 43 4.88 -19.07 2.87
CA PHE A 43 4.73 -18.34 1.61
C PHE A 43 3.34 -17.71 1.45
N PHE A 44 3.33 -16.53 0.84
CA PHE A 44 2.12 -15.85 0.38
C PHE A 44 2.13 -15.84 -1.14
N TYR A 45 1.12 -16.46 -1.75
CA TYR A 45 0.92 -16.37 -3.19
C TYR A 45 -0.16 -15.34 -3.47
N ASP A 46 0.07 -14.52 -4.51
CA ASP A 46 -0.95 -13.58 -4.91
C ASP A 46 -2.16 -14.32 -5.49
N ALA A 47 -3.35 -13.88 -5.08
CA ALA A 47 -4.62 -14.36 -5.60
C ALA A 47 -5.43 -13.23 -6.26
N GLY A 48 -4.81 -12.07 -6.47
CA GLY A 48 -5.43 -10.87 -7.00
C GLY A 48 -6.37 -10.22 -5.98
N GLY A 49 -7.57 -9.84 -6.44
CA GLY A 49 -8.55 -9.21 -5.57
C GLY A 49 -9.90 -9.05 -6.23
N LYS A 50 -10.84 -8.48 -5.47
CA LYS A 50 -12.18 -8.13 -5.93
C LYS A 50 -12.43 -6.65 -5.71
N VAL A 51 -13.21 -6.06 -6.61
CA VAL A 51 -13.62 -4.66 -6.52
C VAL A 51 -15.14 -4.62 -6.46
N TYR A 52 -15.67 -4.01 -5.42
CA TYR A 52 -17.09 -3.72 -5.33
C TYR A 52 -17.35 -2.29 -5.80
N ASP A 53 -18.23 -2.18 -6.79
CA ASP A 53 -18.72 -0.91 -7.28
C ASP A 53 -20.09 -0.62 -6.64
N PRO A 54 -20.18 0.40 -5.76
CA PRO A 54 -21.42 0.73 -5.09
C PRO A 54 -22.50 1.28 -6.04
N GLU A 55 -22.12 1.88 -7.18
CA GLU A 55 -23.08 2.44 -8.13
C GLU A 55 -23.85 1.34 -8.86
N SER A 56 -23.15 0.30 -9.30
CA SER A 56 -23.77 -0.88 -9.92
C SER A 56 -24.21 -1.94 -8.90
N SER A 57 -23.76 -1.84 -7.65
CA SER A 57 -23.94 -2.87 -6.61
C SER A 57 -23.40 -4.26 -7.01
N LEU A 58 -22.36 -4.29 -7.83
CA LEU A 58 -21.76 -5.52 -8.35
C LEU A 58 -20.31 -5.67 -7.90
N TRP A 59 -19.89 -6.93 -7.80
CA TRP A 59 -18.50 -7.32 -7.61
C TRP A 59 -17.86 -7.65 -8.96
N GLY A 60 -16.71 -7.04 -9.23
CA GLY A 60 -15.84 -7.34 -10.35
C GLY A 60 -14.50 -7.92 -9.91
N ASP A 61 -13.77 -8.46 -10.87
CA ASP A 61 -12.36 -8.79 -10.68
C ASP A 61 -11.53 -7.52 -10.57
N MET A 62 -10.56 -7.52 -9.66
CA MET A 62 -9.55 -6.45 -9.59
C MET A 62 -8.65 -6.51 -10.83
N PRO A 63 -8.18 -5.36 -11.36
CA PRO A 63 -7.17 -5.34 -12.41
C PRO A 63 -5.94 -6.18 -12.01
N SER A 64 -5.36 -6.87 -12.98
CA SER A 64 -4.28 -7.84 -12.76
C SER A 64 -3.09 -7.20 -12.07
N GLY A 65 -2.60 -6.07 -12.56
CA GLY A 65 -1.42 -5.43 -11.99
C GLY A 65 -1.70 -4.76 -10.64
N MET A 66 -2.94 -4.28 -10.43
CA MET A 66 -3.38 -3.82 -9.11
C MET A 66 -3.28 -4.93 -8.07
N GLY A 67 -3.87 -6.10 -8.35
CA GLY A 67 -3.87 -7.26 -7.43
C GLY A 67 -2.47 -7.86 -7.24
N GLU A 68 -1.80 -8.21 -8.34
CA GLU A 68 -0.50 -8.89 -8.33
C GLU A 68 0.62 -8.03 -7.73
N GLY A 69 0.58 -6.72 -7.99
CA GLY A 69 1.55 -5.77 -7.49
C GLY A 69 1.23 -5.17 -6.12
N TRP A 70 0.12 -5.56 -5.49
CA TRP A 70 -0.37 -4.93 -4.26
C TRP A 70 0.68 -4.98 -3.13
N PRO A 71 1.10 -3.81 -2.60
CA PRO A 71 2.06 -3.73 -1.51
C PRO A 71 1.45 -4.25 -0.20
N ALA A 72 2.28 -4.96 0.58
CA ALA A 72 1.96 -5.69 1.80
C ALA A 72 1.20 -7.01 1.62
N ARG A 73 1.94 -8.09 1.86
CA ARG A 73 1.47 -9.48 1.87
C ARG A 73 1.46 -10.06 3.30
N GLN A 74 1.35 -9.20 4.31
CA GLN A 74 1.25 -9.61 5.72
C GLN A 74 -0.18 -9.46 6.19
N GLU A 75 -0.69 -10.48 6.89
CA GLU A 75 -2.06 -10.50 7.39
C GLU A 75 -2.32 -9.34 8.36
N GLY A 76 -3.47 -8.68 8.19
CA GLY A 76 -4.01 -7.75 9.19
C GLY A 76 -3.45 -6.32 9.18
N THR A 77 -2.33 -6.05 8.51
CA THR A 77 -1.71 -4.72 8.57
C THR A 77 -2.20 -3.82 7.44
N LYS A 78 -2.86 -2.71 7.80
CA LYS A 78 -3.31 -1.71 6.84
C LYS A 78 -2.14 -0.85 6.35
N LEU A 79 -1.53 -1.31 5.26
CA LEU A 79 -0.33 -0.70 4.67
C LEU A 79 -0.63 0.08 3.39
N ASN A 80 -1.90 0.35 3.13
CA ASN A 80 -2.38 1.00 1.93
C ASN A 80 -3.29 2.17 2.29
N VAL A 81 -3.21 3.25 1.52
CA VAL A 81 -4.00 4.46 1.75
C VAL A 81 -4.22 5.24 0.47
N VAL A 82 -5.37 5.90 0.36
CA VAL A 82 -5.64 6.83 -0.73
C VAL A 82 -5.42 8.26 -0.26
N VAL A 83 -4.58 9.01 -0.99
CA VAL A 83 -4.26 10.41 -0.72
C VAL A 83 -4.41 11.18 -2.02
N GLY A 84 -5.21 12.24 -2.03
CA GLY A 84 -5.42 13.04 -3.25
C GLY A 84 -6.06 12.27 -4.42
N GLY A 85 -6.73 11.15 -4.15
CA GLY A 85 -7.31 10.27 -5.16
C GLY A 85 -6.36 9.18 -5.67
N GLU A 86 -5.08 9.22 -5.32
CA GLU A 86 -4.10 8.22 -5.71
C GLU A 86 -3.94 7.15 -4.62
N LEU A 87 -3.82 5.88 -5.03
CA LEU A 87 -3.60 4.76 -4.13
C LEU A 87 -2.11 4.53 -3.88
N TYR A 88 -1.72 4.63 -2.61
CA TYR A 88 -0.39 4.37 -2.12
C TYR A 88 -0.36 3.08 -1.29
N GLY A 89 0.76 2.37 -1.36
CA GLY A 89 1.02 1.19 -0.57
C GLY A 89 2.46 1.11 -0.10
N PHE A 90 2.65 0.64 1.12
CA PHE A 90 3.97 0.38 1.70
C PHE A 90 4.41 -1.05 1.39
N ASP A 91 5.58 -1.19 0.80
CA ASP A 91 6.22 -2.44 0.46
C ASP A 91 7.40 -2.70 1.41
N PRO A 92 7.29 -3.68 2.34
CA PRO A 92 8.37 -4.04 3.24
C PRO A 92 9.49 -4.86 2.57
N SER A 93 9.36 -5.23 1.29
CA SER A 93 10.30 -6.12 0.61
C SER A 93 11.73 -5.59 0.62
N SER A 94 12.59 -6.22 1.43
CA SER A 94 14.03 -5.98 1.50
C SER A 94 14.75 -6.60 0.30
N SER A 95 14.67 -5.94 -0.87
CA SER A 95 15.44 -6.35 -2.06
C SER A 95 16.90 -5.85 -2.04
N SER A 96 17.29 -5.04 -1.06
CA SER A 96 18.62 -4.47 -0.89
C SER A 96 19.11 -4.66 0.54
N SER A 97 20.43 -4.76 0.74
CA SER A 97 21.10 -4.89 2.03
C SER A 97 20.88 -3.71 3.00
N VAL A 98 20.14 -2.69 2.58
CA VAL A 98 19.64 -1.60 3.40
C VAL A 98 18.18 -1.91 3.72
N GLU A 99 17.91 -2.06 5.02
CA GLU A 99 16.64 -2.41 5.65
C GLU A 99 15.63 -1.25 5.55
N SER A 100 15.34 -0.80 4.34
CA SER A 100 14.39 0.29 4.10
C SER A 100 13.26 -0.19 3.19
N GLY A 101 12.03 -0.07 3.66
CA GLY A 101 10.85 -0.32 2.84
C GLY A 101 10.63 0.79 1.81
N LYS A 102 9.72 0.55 0.88
CA LYS A 102 9.40 1.45 -0.24
C LYS A 102 7.93 1.86 -0.19
N ILE A 103 7.61 3.06 -0.65
CA ILE A 103 6.21 3.43 -0.95
C ILE A 103 6.02 3.40 -2.46
N LYS A 104 4.96 2.71 -2.87
CA LYS A 104 4.52 2.61 -4.25
C LYS A 104 3.19 3.34 -4.43
N VAL A 105 2.97 3.87 -5.62
CA VAL A 105 1.68 4.40 -6.08
C VAL A 105 1.16 3.52 -7.21
N TYR A 106 -0.14 3.27 -7.25
CA TYR A 106 -0.78 2.54 -8.34
C TYR A 106 -1.10 3.50 -9.50
N ASP A 107 -0.60 3.20 -10.70
CA ASP A 107 -0.96 3.85 -11.95
C ASP A 107 -2.07 3.04 -12.63
N GLN A 108 -3.29 3.58 -12.56
CA GLN A 108 -4.48 2.96 -13.16
C GLN A 108 -4.42 2.88 -14.68
N LYS A 109 -3.67 3.75 -15.37
CA LYS A 109 -3.60 3.74 -16.85
C LYS A 109 -2.76 2.59 -17.35
N GLU A 110 -1.62 2.37 -16.71
CA GLU A 110 -0.68 1.31 -17.06
C GLU A 110 -0.98 0.00 -16.31
N ASP A 111 -1.92 0.01 -15.35
CA ASP A 111 -2.19 -1.10 -14.43
C ASP A 111 -0.90 -1.58 -13.74
N THR A 112 -0.10 -0.66 -13.18
CA THR A 112 1.19 -0.98 -12.56
C THR A 112 1.42 -0.22 -11.25
N TRP A 113 2.30 -0.77 -10.40
CA TRP A 113 2.75 -0.10 -9.18
C TRP A 113 4.13 0.50 -9.35
N ASN A 114 4.24 1.81 -9.15
CA ASN A 114 5.48 2.58 -9.34
C ASN A 114 6.05 3.03 -7.99
N VAL A 115 7.36 2.86 -7.79
CA VAL A 115 8.03 3.33 -6.56
C VAL A 115 8.12 4.85 -6.59
N VAL A 116 7.54 5.51 -5.58
CA VAL A 116 7.58 6.97 -5.39
C VAL A 116 8.47 7.39 -4.22
N ILE A 117 8.68 6.50 -3.24
CA ILE A 117 9.60 6.73 -2.12
C ILE A 117 10.44 5.47 -1.94
N GLY A 118 11.76 5.61 -2.12
CA GLY A 118 12.69 4.49 -2.07
C GLY A 118 13.17 4.12 -0.66
N GLU A 119 13.17 5.10 0.26
CA GLU A 119 13.68 4.92 1.63
C GLU A 119 12.62 5.36 2.63
N VAL A 120 12.02 4.40 3.33
CA VAL A 120 11.11 4.62 4.46
C VAL A 120 11.87 4.31 5.75
N PRO A 121 11.80 5.18 6.79
CA PRO A 121 12.47 4.95 8.06
C PRO A 121 11.85 3.74 8.77
N LEU A 122 12.51 2.59 8.66
CA LEU A 122 12.23 1.40 9.45
C LEU A 122 13.19 1.37 10.63
N TYR A 123 12.66 1.15 11.83
CA TYR A 123 13.46 0.89 13.01
C TYR A 123 13.56 -0.63 13.19
N ASP A 124 14.79 -1.14 13.14
CA ASP A 124 15.21 -2.52 13.44
C ASP A 124 14.17 -3.57 12.99
N ALA A 125 14.13 -3.88 11.70
CA ALA A 125 13.21 -4.89 11.15
C ALA A 125 13.65 -6.33 11.50
N LYS A 126 14.68 -6.48 12.35
CA LYS A 126 15.10 -7.76 12.95
C LYS A 126 14.15 -8.25 14.03
N ASP A 127 13.43 -7.36 14.68
CA ASP A 127 12.37 -7.75 15.60
C ASP A 127 11.08 -7.99 14.81
N SER A 128 10.64 -9.25 14.78
CA SER A 128 9.38 -9.69 14.16
C SER A 128 8.13 -9.05 14.77
N GLU A 129 8.28 -8.19 15.78
CA GLU A 129 7.24 -7.50 16.52
C GLU A 129 7.06 -6.02 16.11
N SER A 130 7.87 -5.53 15.16
CA SER A 130 7.77 -4.15 14.68
C SER A 130 6.52 -3.96 13.81
N SER A 131 5.46 -3.42 14.41
CA SER A 131 4.23 -3.04 13.71
C SER A 131 4.37 -1.64 13.09
N TYR A 132 3.92 -1.49 11.84
CA TYR A 132 3.95 -0.23 11.11
C TYR A 132 2.61 0.00 10.39
N LEU A 133 2.22 1.26 10.22
CA LEU A 133 0.97 1.64 9.57
C LEU A 133 1.21 2.80 8.60
N LEU A 134 0.45 2.80 7.50
CA LEU A 134 0.43 3.90 6.53
C LEU A 134 -0.90 4.64 6.62
N ALA A 135 -0.84 5.96 6.75
CA ALA A 135 -2.01 6.82 6.89
C ALA A 135 -1.94 8.05 5.97
N GLY A 136 -3.10 8.55 5.59
CA GLY A 136 -3.28 9.76 4.81
C GLY A 136 -3.95 10.81 5.67
N PHE A 137 -3.28 11.92 5.93
CA PHE A 137 -3.77 12.99 6.81
C PHE A 137 -3.42 14.35 6.24
N HIS A 138 -4.42 15.24 6.10
CA HIS A 138 -4.31 16.54 5.42
C HIS A 138 -3.63 16.47 4.04
N GLY A 139 -4.00 15.48 3.22
CA GLY A 139 -3.44 15.32 1.87
C GLY A 139 -1.97 14.90 1.85
N LYS A 140 -1.41 14.43 2.97
CA LYS A 140 -0.03 13.97 3.07
C LYS A 140 0.07 12.54 3.59
N LEU A 141 1.09 11.83 3.14
CA LEU A 141 1.44 10.52 3.64
C LEU A 141 2.09 10.62 5.03
N HIS A 142 1.63 9.75 5.91
CA HIS A 142 2.16 9.58 7.25
C HIS A 142 2.49 8.11 7.48
N PHE A 143 3.68 7.85 8.00
CA PHE A 143 4.13 6.53 8.37
C PHE A 143 4.23 6.47 9.89
N ILE A 144 3.62 5.46 10.50
CA ILE A 144 3.55 5.30 11.95
C ILE A 144 4.30 4.03 12.29
N THR A 145 5.30 4.14 13.15
CA THR A 145 6.12 3.00 13.58
C THR A 145 6.05 2.86 15.09
N ARG A 146 6.11 1.62 15.58
CA ARG A 146 6.36 1.33 17.00
C ARG A 146 7.78 0.82 17.14
N GLU A 147 8.57 1.50 17.96
CA GLU A 147 9.93 1.10 18.33
C GLU A 147 9.89 0.05 19.47
N SER A 148 11.00 -0.66 19.68
CA SER A 148 11.13 -1.70 20.72
C SER A 148 10.94 -1.18 22.15
N ASN A 149 11.19 0.11 22.38
CA ASN A 149 10.92 0.82 23.64
C ASN A 149 9.42 1.19 23.84
N CYS A 150 8.52 0.66 23.00
CA CYS A 150 7.09 1.00 22.94
C CYS A 150 6.81 2.47 22.61
N ASN A 151 7.78 3.20 22.06
CA ASN A 151 7.57 4.54 21.56
C ASN A 151 6.93 4.47 20.17
N VAL A 152 5.86 5.22 19.96
CA VAL A 152 5.23 5.35 18.66
C VAL A 152 5.66 6.68 18.05
N SER A 153 6.27 6.60 16.87
CA SER A 153 6.78 7.75 16.12
C SER A 153 5.95 7.94 14.86
N VAL A 154 5.55 9.19 14.60
CA VAL A 154 4.78 9.56 13.40
C VAL A 154 5.67 10.37 12.47
N PHE A 155 5.96 9.80 11.32
CA PHE A 155 6.70 10.41 10.22
C PHE A 155 5.72 10.99 9.22
N ARG A 156 6.00 12.18 8.73
CA ARG A 156 5.31 12.79 7.60
C ARG A 156 6.27 12.85 6.42
N ALA A 157 5.81 12.41 5.26
CA ALA A 157 6.52 12.66 4.01
C ALA A 157 6.22 14.08 3.55
N ASP A 158 7.24 14.93 3.48
CA ASP A 158 7.17 16.18 2.72
C ASP A 158 7.59 15.86 1.29
N VAL A 159 6.62 15.41 0.49
CA VAL A 159 6.83 15.17 -0.94
C VAL A 159 6.74 16.52 -1.64
N THR A 160 7.86 17.04 -2.12
CA THR A 160 7.89 18.14 -3.08
C THR A 160 7.22 17.64 -4.36
N GLU A 161 6.05 18.20 -4.68
CA GLU A 161 5.24 17.96 -5.87
C GLU A 161 5.48 16.63 -6.60
N ILE A 162 4.65 15.65 -6.30
CA ILE A 162 4.60 14.38 -7.06
C ILE A 162 4.40 14.75 -8.54
N PRO A 163 5.32 14.37 -9.45
CA PRO A 163 5.17 14.64 -10.87
C PRO A 163 4.01 13.77 -11.39
N GLY A 164 2.80 14.32 -11.36
CA GLY A 164 1.55 13.62 -11.64
C GLY A 164 0.30 14.39 -11.22
N SER A 165 0.42 15.23 -10.18
CA SER A 165 -0.67 16.11 -9.74
C SER A 165 -0.87 17.31 -10.68
N LYS A 166 -1.46 17.07 -11.86
CA LYS A 166 -2.10 18.17 -12.61
C LYS A 166 -3.40 18.54 -11.90
N SER A 167 -3.28 19.42 -10.92
CA SER A 167 -4.41 20.22 -10.44
C SER A 167 -5.01 20.97 -11.64
N VAL A 168 -6.29 20.70 -11.94
CA VAL A 168 -7.06 21.39 -12.96
C VAL A 168 -7.44 22.77 -12.41
N LEU A 169 -6.50 23.71 -12.47
CA LEU A 169 -6.80 25.14 -12.45
C LEU A 169 -5.91 25.81 -13.52
N GLY A 170 -6.56 26.37 -14.53
CA GLY A 170 -5.96 26.67 -15.82
C GLY A 170 -4.97 27.85 -15.82
N ALA A 171 -4.00 27.74 -16.73
CA ALA A 171 -3.61 28.78 -17.68
C ALA A 171 -2.70 28.15 -18.75
N CYS A 172 -2.98 28.45 -20.01
CA CYS A 172 -2.18 28.03 -21.16
C CYS A 172 -0.74 28.57 -21.09
N SER A 173 0.25 27.72 -21.36
CA SER A 173 1.36 28.08 -22.28
C SER A 173 2.15 26.84 -22.68
N LEU A 174 2.28 26.66 -23.99
CA LEU A 174 3.28 25.80 -24.63
C LEU A 174 4.71 26.18 -24.18
N LYS A 175 5.59 25.19 -23.98
CA LYS A 175 6.85 25.03 -24.74
C LYS A 175 7.62 23.75 -24.38
N GLU A 176 8.59 23.46 -25.25
CA GLU A 176 9.20 22.18 -25.63
C GLU A 176 10.14 21.50 -24.62
N LYS A 177 10.12 20.16 -24.71
CA LYS A 177 11.23 19.20 -24.79
C LYS A 177 12.59 19.60 -24.18
N GLY A 178 12.96 18.89 -23.11
CA GLY A 178 14.33 18.74 -22.65
C GLY A 178 14.50 17.43 -21.87
N ASN A 179 15.36 16.53 -22.37
CA ASN A 179 15.83 15.36 -21.64
C ASN A 179 16.51 15.82 -20.35
N ALA A 180 16.09 15.31 -19.19
CA ALA A 180 16.82 15.48 -17.94
C ALA A 180 16.69 14.23 -17.07
N ALA A 181 17.85 13.80 -16.61
CA ALA A 181 18.13 12.58 -15.87
C ALA A 181 17.32 12.44 -14.58
N ASN A 182 17.09 11.18 -14.20
CA ASN A 182 16.57 10.68 -12.93
C ASN A 182 16.99 11.55 -11.73
N LYS A 183 16.18 12.53 -11.38
CA LYS A 183 16.22 13.14 -10.05
C LYS A 183 15.47 12.20 -9.13
N SER A 184 16.21 11.48 -8.29
CA SER A 184 15.65 10.98 -7.05
C SER A 184 15.25 12.20 -6.23
N ASP A 185 13.98 12.58 -6.26
CA ASP A 185 13.44 13.51 -5.27
C ASP A 185 13.52 12.80 -3.93
N THR A 186 14.57 13.10 -3.17
CA THR A 186 14.81 12.51 -1.85
C THR A 186 13.71 13.01 -0.93
N VAL A 187 12.66 12.21 -0.74
CA VAL A 187 11.59 12.53 0.21
C VAL A 187 12.18 12.69 1.60
N VAL A 188 11.96 13.86 2.19
CA VAL A 188 12.39 14.15 3.55
C VAL A 188 11.30 13.71 4.51
N TRP A 189 11.60 12.68 5.30
CA TRP A 189 10.73 12.26 6.40
C TRP A 189 10.95 13.15 7.62
N LYS A 190 9.89 13.81 8.08
CA LYS A 190 9.91 14.61 9.29
C LYS A 190 9.14 13.91 10.40
N VAL A 191 9.77 13.72 11.56
CA VAL A 191 9.06 13.31 12.78
C VAL A 191 8.20 14.47 13.24
N ILE A 192 6.88 14.25 13.31
CA ILE A 192 5.92 15.28 13.73
C ILE A 192 5.33 15.03 15.11
N ALA A 193 5.40 13.78 15.59
CA ALA A 193 4.94 13.38 16.90
C ALA A 193 5.67 12.12 17.36
N SER A 194 5.85 12.00 18.67
CA SER A 194 6.39 10.81 19.31
C SER A 194 5.73 10.66 20.68
N LYS A 195 5.31 9.45 21.03
CA LYS A 195 4.63 9.18 22.29
C LYS A 195 4.78 7.72 22.70
N TYR A 196 5.05 7.48 23.98
CA TYR A 196 4.99 6.15 24.56
C TYR A 196 3.57 5.56 24.47
N PHE A 197 3.46 4.37 23.88
CA PHE A 197 2.23 3.64 23.69
C PHE A 197 2.47 2.14 23.91
N ALA A 198 2.00 1.61 25.04
CA ALA A 198 2.22 0.20 25.39
C ALA A 198 1.50 -0.77 24.43
N ALA A 199 0.42 -0.34 23.78
CA ALA A 199 -0.38 -1.18 22.89
C ALA A 199 0.26 -1.39 21.51
N GLU A 200 -0.16 -2.46 20.83
CA GLU A 200 0.25 -2.82 19.48
C GLU A 200 -0.46 -1.98 18.42
N LEU A 201 0.20 -1.74 17.28
CA LEU A 201 -0.39 -1.04 16.15
C LEU A 201 -1.05 -2.04 15.20
N VAL A 202 -2.37 -2.15 15.28
CA VAL A 202 -3.14 -3.08 14.43
C VAL A 202 -3.73 -2.38 13.19
N SER A 203 -4.34 -1.20 13.39
CA SER A 203 -4.98 -0.44 12.31
C SER A 203 -5.08 1.03 12.66
N CYS A 204 -5.15 1.88 11.64
CA CYS A 204 -5.43 3.31 11.79
C CYS A 204 -6.52 3.78 10.82
N GLN A 205 -7.35 4.69 11.31
CA GLN A 205 -8.37 5.36 10.53
C GLN A 205 -8.37 6.85 10.89
N VAL A 206 -8.29 7.69 9.88
CA VAL A 206 -8.56 9.12 10.03
C VAL A 206 -10.06 9.31 9.96
N THR A 207 -10.63 9.90 11.01
CA THR A 207 -12.06 10.23 11.10
C THR A 207 -12.23 11.73 10.89
N ASN A 208 -13.25 12.12 10.14
CA ASN A 208 -13.70 13.51 10.11
C ASN A 208 -14.49 13.75 11.39
N ILE A 209 -14.02 14.67 12.25
CA ILE A 209 -14.73 15.14 13.44
C ILE A 209 -15.35 16.50 13.12
#